data_AF-A0A8H8PCA8-F1
#
_entry.id   AF-A0A8H8PCA8-F1
#
_cell.length_a   1.000
_cell.length_b   1.000
_cell.length_c   1.000
_cell.angle_alpha   90.00
_cell.angle_beta   90.00
_cell.angle_gamma   90.00
#
_symmetry.space_group_name_H-M   'P 1'
#
loop_
_entity.id
_entity.type
_entity.pdbx_description
1 polymer ?
#
loop_
_entity_poly.entity_id
_entity_poly.type
_entity_poly.pdbx_seq_one_letter_code
_entity_poly.pdbx_strand_id
1 'polypeptide(L)'
;MKLITKQQQEEAAKTTMLGLAKGGALGLALAIPALHFASKRYPAVRAIPPVQRGWLMLIATLGAGMTNAELSYEAYLKSQWHGRTAEILRKEQEEEEAGIHALSLQGRALHWAKENRFGIIGMSWVTAMAVSGGLVFARNRGVPFSQKIVQVRMYAQGVTIAVLLASAGLSAIHLPDEEALEKSEKARAPGEAWKLMVVTKEQQEEAARATMWGGFRGAVLGLTVGLPSLYIAGVFYPAVRRIPVVQKTWLMLIATLGAGATNAEITYNDYLAMQRYKRIMAELEERQL
;
A
#
# COMPACT_ATOMS: atom_id res chain seq x y z
N MET A 1 25.98 -9.12 -8.72
CA MET A 1 25.27 -9.21 -7.43
C MET A 1 25.69 -10.49 -6.73
N LYS A 2 25.97 -10.47 -5.41
CA LYS A 2 26.22 -11.68 -4.64
C LYS A 2 24.88 -12.42 -4.47
N LEU A 3 24.82 -13.69 -4.85
CA LEU A 3 23.66 -14.54 -4.56
C LEU A 3 23.55 -14.68 -3.03
N ILE A 4 22.34 -14.47 -2.51
CA ILE A 4 22.06 -14.60 -1.06
C ILE A 4 22.42 -16.03 -0.65
N THR A 5 23.20 -16.18 0.42
CA THR A 5 23.53 -17.54 0.90
C THR A 5 22.28 -18.22 1.43
N LYS A 6 22.20 -19.55 1.35
CA LYS A 6 21.06 -20.30 1.92
C LYS A 6 20.84 -19.98 3.40
N GLN A 7 21.92 -19.78 4.15
CA GLN A 7 21.86 -19.40 5.55
C GLN A 7 21.20 -18.03 5.76
N GLN A 8 21.55 -17.03 4.94
CA GLN A 8 20.91 -15.71 5.00
C GLN A 8 19.43 -15.74 4.61
N GLN A 9 19.03 -16.64 3.69
CA GLN A 9 17.62 -16.85 3.34
C GLN A 9 16.83 -17.45 4.49
N GLU A 10 17.38 -18.44 5.19
CA GLU A 10 16.74 -19.05 6.36
C GLU A 10 16.61 -18.08 7.52
N GLU A 11 17.62 -17.25 7.77
CA GLU A 11 17.62 -16.24 8.83
C GLU A 11 16.66 -15.08 8.52
N ALA A 12 16.60 -14.66 7.25
CA ALA A 12 15.58 -13.74 6.77
C ALA A 12 14.17 -14.31 6.98
N ALA A 13 13.94 -15.56 6.54
CA ALA A 13 12.65 -16.23 6.67
C ALA A 13 12.21 -16.38 8.13
N LYS A 14 13.13 -16.72 9.04
CA LYS A 14 12.87 -16.76 10.49
C LYS A 14 12.47 -15.39 11.02
N THR A 15 13.17 -14.33 10.62
CA THR A 15 12.90 -12.96 11.07
C THR A 15 11.54 -12.47 10.58
N THR A 16 11.21 -12.73 9.31
CA THR A 16 9.89 -12.47 8.72
C THR A 16 8.79 -13.24 9.45
N MET A 17 9.00 -14.53 9.75
CA MET A 17 8.02 -15.36 10.45
C MET A 17 7.79 -14.90 11.89
N LEU A 18 8.84 -14.49 12.59
CA LEU A 18 8.74 -13.88 13.92
C LEU A 18 7.99 -12.53 13.86
N GLY A 19 8.26 -11.71 12.84
CA GLY A 19 7.51 -10.48 12.56
C GLY A 19 6.02 -10.75 12.34
N LEU A 20 5.70 -11.75 11.52
CA LEU A 20 4.33 -12.21 11.27
C LEU A 20 3.62 -12.63 12.56
N ALA A 21 4.28 -13.46 13.37
CA ALA A 21 3.72 -13.94 14.63
C ALA A 21 3.48 -12.80 15.63
N LYS A 22 4.45 -11.88 15.78
CA LYS A 22 4.33 -10.70 16.65
C LYS A 22 3.22 -9.77 16.19
N GLY A 23 3.17 -9.45 14.89
CA GLY A 23 2.12 -8.62 14.31
C GLY A 23 0.74 -9.26 14.42
N GLY A 24 0.63 -10.56 14.18
CA GLY A 24 -0.63 -11.30 14.32
C GLY A 24 -1.13 -11.31 15.76
N ALA A 25 -0.24 -11.55 16.73
CA ALA A 25 -0.57 -11.49 18.14
C ALA A 25 -1.06 -10.08 18.55
N LEU A 26 -0.40 -9.02 18.08
CA LEU A 26 -0.86 -7.64 18.27
C LEU A 26 -2.23 -7.39 17.63
N GLY A 27 -2.44 -7.87 16.42
CA GLY A 27 -3.72 -7.77 15.71
C GLY A 27 -4.87 -8.42 16.51
N LEU A 28 -4.67 -9.63 17.05
CA LEU A 28 -5.64 -10.28 17.93
C LEU A 28 -5.84 -9.52 19.24
N ALA A 29 -4.74 -9.10 19.88
CA ALA A 29 -4.75 -8.39 21.15
C ALA A 29 -5.53 -7.07 21.07
N LEU A 30 -5.59 -6.43 19.89
CA LEU A 30 -6.42 -5.25 19.65
C LEU A 30 -7.85 -5.61 19.20
N ALA A 31 -8.01 -6.59 18.31
CA ALA A 31 -9.30 -6.93 17.73
C ALA A 31 -10.30 -7.51 18.74
N ILE A 32 -9.83 -8.39 19.64
CA ILE A 32 -10.67 -9.04 20.65
C ILE A 32 -11.30 -8.00 21.60
N PRO A 33 -10.55 -7.13 22.30
CA PRO A 33 -11.15 -6.13 23.17
C PRO A 33 -11.96 -5.10 22.39
N ALA A 34 -11.54 -4.70 21.19
CA ALA A 34 -12.32 -3.78 20.37
C ALA A 34 -13.72 -4.35 20.06
N LEU A 35 -13.81 -5.62 19.62
CA LEU A 35 -15.09 -6.28 19.39
C LEU A 35 -15.87 -6.50 20.69
N HIS A 36 -15.20 -6.82 21.80
CA HIS A 36 -15.84 -7.00 23.10
C HIS A 36 -16.51 -5.71 23.57
N PHE A 37 -15.78 -4.59 23.64
CA PHE A 37 -16.33 -3.30 24.05
C PHE A 37 -17.39 -2.78 23.08
N ALA A 38 -17.18 -2.93 21.76
CA ALA A 38 -18.17 -2.56 20.76
C ALA A 38 -19.47 -3.37 20.91
N SER A 39 -19.39 -4.65 21.27
CA SER A 39 -20.57 -5.49 21.49
C SER A 39 -21.38 -5.07 22.73
N LYS A 40 -20.73 -4.49 23.75
CA LYS A 40 -21.41 -3.93 24.93
C LYS A 40 -22.14 -2.64 24.61
N ARG A 41 -21.56 -1.77 23.79
CA ARG A 41 -22.11 -0.44 23.50
C ARG A 41 -23.14 -0.42 22.37
N TYR A 42 -22.99 -1.31 21.38
CA TYR A 42 -23.75 -1.29 20.14
C TYR A 42 -24.50 -2.61 19.90
N PRO A 43 -25.85 -2.63 19.98
CA PRO A 43 -26.65 -3.82 19.73
C PRO A 43 -26.42 -4.45 18.36
N ALA A 44 -26.10 -3.63 17.35
CA ALA A 44 -25.77 -4.10 16.01
C ALA A 44 -24.50 -4.98 15.98
N VAL A 45 -23.47 -4.63 16.75
CA VAL A 45 -22.24 -5.42 16.87
C VAL A 45 -22.51 -6.71 17.65
N ARG A 46 -23.39 -6.63 18.66
CA ARG A 46 -23.86 -7.79 19.41
C ARG A 46 -24.62 -8.80 18.52
N ALA A 47 -25.30 -8.35 17.48
CA ALA A 47 -26.03 -9.18 16.53
C ALA A 47 -25.16 -9.82 15.43
N ILE A 48 -23.87 -9.46 15.33
CA ILE A 48 -22.96 -10.05 14.33
C ILE A 48 -22.79 -11.56 14.62
N PRO A 49 -23.05 -12.44 13.63
CA PRO A 49 -22.86 -13.89 13.76
C PRO A 49 -21.43 -14.27 14.17
N PRO A 50 -21.22 -15.36 14.94
CA PRO A 50 -19.90 -15.79 15.39
C PRO A 50 -18.88 -15.95 14.26
N VAL A 51 -19.32 -16.51 13.12
CA VAL A 51 -18.47 -16.68 11.92
C VAL A 51 -17.96 -15.34 11.40
N GLN A 52 -18.81 -14.32 11.33
CA GLN A 52 -18.41 -12.98 10.86
C GLN A 52 -17.47 -12.29 11.85
N ARG A 53 -17.61 -12.53 13.16
CA ARG A 53 -16.63 -12.05 14.16
C ARG A 53 -15.27 -12.72 13.97
N GLY A 54 -15.27 -14.03 13.69
CA GLY A 54 -14.08 -14.79 13.34
C GLY A 54 -13.34 -14.18 12.15
N TRP A 55 -14.06 -13.84 11.09
CA TRP A 55 -13.50 -13.15 9.92
C TRP A 55 -12.88 -11.79 10.24
N LEU A 56 -13.53 -10.97 11.08
CA LEU A 56 -12.98 -9.68 11.48
C LEU A 56 -11.67 -9.84 12.27
N MET A 57 -11.62 -10.81 13.17
CA MET A 57 -10.39 -11.13 13.91
C MET A 57 -9.30 -11.65 12.98
N LEU A 58 -9.64 -12.52 12.03
CA LEU A 58 -8.69 -13.05 11.05
C LEU A 58 -8.09 -11.93 10.20
N ILE A 59 -8.91 -11.01 9.67
CA ILE A 59 -8.44 -9.87 8.86
C ILE A 59 -7.50 -8.98 9.68
N ALA A 60 -7.86 -8.66 10.94
CA ALA A 60 -7.00 -7.86 11.81
C ALA A 60 -5.67 -8.56 12.12
N THR A 61 -5.70 -9.87 12.35
CA THR A 61 -4.51 -10.70 12.62
C THR A 61 -3.59 -10.74 11.41
N LEU A 62 -4.14 -11.07 10.24
CA LEU A 62 -3.36 -11.18 9.00
C LEU A 62 -2.81 -9.83 8.57
N GLY A 63 -3.60 -8.76 8.64
CA GLY A 63 -3.15 -7.42 8.27
C GLY A 63 -2.00 -6.93 9.14
N ALA A 64 -2.14 -7.02 10.46
CA ALA A 64 -1.09 -6.63 11.40
C ALA A 64 0.14 -7.56 11.30
N GLY A 65 -0.10 -8.87 11.11
CA GLY A 65 0.95 -9.87 10.91
C GLY A 65 1.79 -9.59 9.67
N MET A 66 1.16 -9.48 8.50
CA MET A 66 1.85 -9.25 7.23
C MET A 66 2.62 -7.93 7.23
N THR A 67 2.04 -6.86 7.77
CA THR A 67 2.72 -5.57 7.88
C THR A 67 3.99 -5.68 8.72
N ASN A 68 3.92 -6.36 9.87
CA ASN A 68 5.07 -6.51 10.76
C ASN A 68 6.11 -7.50 10.22
N ALA A 69 5.67 -8.50 9.43
CA ALA A 69 6.55 -9.40 8.70
C ALA A 69 7.43 -8.64 7.71
N GLU A 70 6.83 -7.72 6.94
CA GLU A 70 7.54 -6.87 5.98
C GLU A 70 8.53 -5.94 6.68
N LEU A 71 8.09 -5.23 7.73
CA LEU A 71 8.95 -4.33 8.50
C LEU A 71 10.13 -5.08 9.14
N SER A 72 9.90 -6.30 9.62
CA SER A 72 10.96 -7.13 10.22
C SER A 72 11.95 -7.63 9.16
N TYR A 73 11.47 -7.98 7.97
CA TYR A 73 12.31 -8.37 6.84
C TYR A 73 13.17 -7.21 6.36
N GLU A 74 12.59 -6.03 6.21
CA GLU A 74 13.31 -4.81 5.83
C GLU A 74 14.38 -4.44 6.86
N ALA A 75 14.05 -4.49 8.15
CA ALA A 75 15.01 -4.24 9.23
C ALA A 75 16.18 -5.23 9.19
N TYR A 76 15.91 -6.51 8.92
CA TYR A 76 16.95 -7.51 8.72
C TYR A 76 17.84 -7.17 7.53
N LEU A 77 17.27 -6.86 6.37
CA LEU A 77 18.05 -6.47 5.19
C LEU A 77 18.98 -5.29 5.47
N LYS A 78 18.46 -4.25 6.14
CA LYS A 78 19.23 -3.07 6.56
C LYS A 78 20.39 -3.44 7.48
N SER A 79 20.19 -4.37 8.41
CA SER A 79 21.25 -4.83 9.33
C SER A 79 22.40 -5.56 8.64
N GLN A 80 22.15 -6.18 7.48
CA GLN A 80 23.14 -6.92 6.71
C GLN A 80 23.96 -6.01 5.79
N TRP A 81 23.65 -4.71 5.71
CA TRP A 81 24.41 -3.76 4.91
C TRP A 81 25.77 -3.49 5.56
N HIS A 82 26.83 -3.98 4.92
CA HIS A 82 28.21 -3.82 5.37
C HIS A 82 29.16 -3.36 4.26
N GLY A 83 30.25 -2.71 4.64
CA GLY A 83 31.30 -2.24 3.73
C GLY A 83 31.03 -0.87 3.12
N ARG A 84 31.78 -0.54 2.06
CA ARG A 84 31.78 0.80 1.43
C ARG A 84 30.40 1.28 0.98
N THR A 85 29.52 0.39 0.52
CA THR A 85 28.16 0.75 0.09
C THR A 85 27.27 1.17 1.28
N ALA A 86 27.41 0.52 2.44
CA ALA A 86 26.64 0.89 3.62
C ALA A 86 27.11 2.24 4.20
N GLU A 87 28.41 2.53 4.11
CA GLU A 87 28.98 3.82 4.50
C GLU A 87 28.54 4.96 3.57
N ILE A 88 28.48 4.72 2.26
CA ILE A 88 27.92 5.66 1.29
C ILE A 88 26.44 5.95 1.60
N LEU A 89 25.62 4.91 1.80
CA LEU A 89 24.19 5.07 2.11
C LEU A 89 23.96 5.81 3.44
N ARG A 90 24.77 5.54 4.48
CA ARG A 90 24.68 6.26 5.75
C ARG A 90 25.05 7.72 5.60
N LYS A 91 26.10 8.01 4.84
CA LYS A 91 26.53 9.38 4.56
C LYS A 91 25.49 10.13 3.73
N GLU A 92 24.85 9.47 2.76
CA GLU A 92 23.71 10.02 2.02
C GLU A 92 22.53 10.33 2.95
N GLN A 93 22.18 9.43 3.86
CA GLN A 93 21.14 9.68 4.87
C GLN A 93 21.47 10.87 5.77
N GLU A 94 22.70 10.95 6.29
CA GLU A 94 23.14 12.07 7.13
C GLU A 94 23.11 13.41 6.38
N GLU A 95 23.47 13.40 5.09
CA GLU A 95 23.44 14.59 4.23
C GLU A 95 22.01 14.98 3.81
N GLU A 96 21.12 14.01 3.60
CA GLU A 96 19.69 14.22 3.36
C GLU A 96 19.02 14.79 4.62
N GLU A 97 19.31 14.24 5.79
CA GLU A 97 18.89 14.79 7.07
C GLU A 97 19.39 16.23 7.25
N ALA A 98 20.67 16.50 6.96
CA ALA A 98 21.19 17.88 7.00
C ALA A 98 20.44 18.82 6.03
N GLY A 99 20.09 18.35 4.83
CA GLY A 99 19.28 19.08 3.86
C GLY A 99 17.86 19.34 4.36
N ILE A 100 17.21 18.34 4.95
CA ILE A 100 15.89 18.47 5.58
C ILE A 100 15.95 19.44 6.77
N HIS A 101 17.06 19.46 7.51
CA HIS A 101 17.29 20.38 8.61
C HIS A 101 17.49 21.83 8.17
N ALA A 102 17.97 22.04 6.94
CA ALA A 102 18.09 23.36 6.33
C ALA A 102 16.76 23.91 5.78
N LEU A 103 15.75 23.06 5.56
CA LEU A 103 14.44 23.50 5.06
C LEU A 103 13.69 24.37 6.08
N SER A 104 12.89 25.31 5.58
CA SER A 104 11.93 26.05 6.38
C SER A 104 10.91 25.10 7.05
N LEU A 105 10.28 25.51 8.16
CA LEU A 105 9.28 24.68 8.85
C LEU A 105 8.16 24.18 7.93
N GLN A 106 7.76 25.00 6.95
CA GLN A 106 6.77 24.63 5.94
C GLN A 106 7.35 23.59 4.95
N GLY A 107 8.59 23.76 4.49
CA GLY A 107 9.28 22.79 3.64
C GLY A 107 9.46 21.42 4.32
N ARG A 108 9.80 21.42 5.62
CA ARG A 108 9.94 20.20 6.42
C ARG A 108 8.61 19.46 6.58
N ALA A 109 7.53 20.18 6.88
CA ALA A 109 6.20 19.59 6.99
C ALA A 109 5.73 18.99 5.65
N LEU A 110 6.03 19.67 4.54
CA LEU A 110 5.71 19.21 3.20
C LEU A 110 6.53 17.98 2.79
N HIS A 111 7.83 17.97 3.07
CA HIS A 111 8.70 16.81 2.87
C HIS A 111 8.19 15.59 3.64
N TRP A 112 7.89 15.76 4.93
CA TRP A 112 7.32 14.69 5.76
C TRP A 112 5.99 14.16 5.21
N ALA A 113 5.13 15.05 4.69
CA ALA A 113 3.86 14.66 4.09
C ALA A 113 4.02 13.88 2.78
N LYS A 114 5.00 14.23 1.94
CA LYS A 114 5.34 13.49 0.70
C LYS A 114 5.85 12.07 1.04
N GLU A 115 6.69 11.95 2.06
CA GLU A 115 7.27 10.67 2.49
C GLU A 115 6.21 9.74 3.10
N ASN A 116 5.31 10.31 3.90
CA ASN A 116 4.26 9.56 4.60
C ASN A 116 2.93 9.55 3.85
N ARG A 117 2.90 9.84 2.54
CA ARG A 117 1.68 10.03 1.75
C ARG A 117 0.66 8.89 1.91
N PHE A 118 1.12 7.65 1.87
CA PHE A 118 0.23 6.47 1.99
C PHE A 118 -0.30 6.31 3.42
N GLY A 119 0.52 6.59 4.43
CA GLY A 119 0.11 6.62 5.83
C GLY A 119 -0.94 7.72 6.09
N ILE A 120 -0.74 8.90 5.52
CA ILE A 120 -1.69 10.02 5.60
C ILE A 120 -3.01 9.66 4.91
N ILE A 121 -2.97 9.06 3.71
CA ILE A 121 -4.18 8.58 3.01
C ILE A 121 -4.93 7.57 3.89
N GLY A 122 -4.23 6.57 4.44
CA GLY A 122 -4.83 5.57 5.33
C GLY A 122 -5.44 6.19 6.60
N MET A 123 -4.70 7.05 7.29
CA MET A 123 -5.16 7.73 8.50
C MET A 123 -6.32 8.69 8.22
N SER A 124 -6.30 9.39 7.08
CA SER A 124 -7.39 10.26 6.66
C SER A 124 -8.68 9.47 6.41
N TRP A 125 -8.58 8.26 5.84
CA TRP A 125 -9.73 7.38 5.65
C TRP A 125 -10.31 6.91 6.99
N VAL A 126 -9.47 6.44 7.91
CA VAL A 126 -9.92 6.04 9.26
C VAL A 126 -10.56 7.22 9.98
N THR A 127 -9.93 8.39 9.91
CA THR A 127 -10.43 9.61 10.53
C THR A 127 -11.77 10.03 9.91
N ALA A 128 -11.91 9.98 8.59
CA ALA A 128 -13.16 10.28 7.90
C ALA A 128 -14.27 9.30 8.29
N MET A 129 -13.97 7.99 8.39
CA MET A 129 -14.91 6.98 8.88
C MET A 129 -15.35 7.28 10.32
N ALA A 130 -14.42 7.64 11.21
CA ALA A 130 -14.71 7.92 12.61
C ALA A 130 -15.53 9.21 12.79
N VAL A 131 -15.13 10.31 12.14
CA VAL A 131 -15.80 11.61 12.23
C VAL A 131 -17.19 11.57 11.60
N SER A 132 -17.31 11.07 10.38
CA SER A 132 -18.63 10.92 9.73
C SER A 132 -19.50 9.93 10.50
N GLY A 133 -18.93 8.87 11.05
CA GLY A 133 -19.58 7.92 11.94
C GLY A 133 -20.18 8.61 13.15
N GLY A 134 -19.36 9.35 13.91
CA GLY A 134 -19.81 10.10 15.08
C GLY A 134 -20.94 11.09 14.73
N LEU A 135 -20.77 11.86 13.65
CA LEU A 135 -21.72 12.89 13.24
C LEU A 135 -23.06 12.29 12.78
N VAL A 136 -23.04 11.28 11.90
CA VAL A 136 -24.24 10.61 11.38
C VAL A 136 -24.99 9.88 12.50
N PHE A 137 -24.26 9.18 13.39
CA PHE A 137 -24.90 8.46 14.50
C PHE A 137 -25.48 9.39 15.56
N ALA A 138 -24.86 10.55 15.80
CA ALA A 138 -25.34 11.54 16.75
C ALA A 138 -26.55 12.34 16.24
N ARG A 139 -26.51 12.84 14.99
CA ARG A 139 -27.57 13.68 14.42
C ARG A 139 -28.78 12.90 13.92
N ASN A 140 -28.58 11.74 13.28
CA ASN A 140 -29.66 11.07 12.55
C ASN A 140 -30.27 9.93 13.38
N ARG A 141 -30.92 10.24 14.51
CA ARG A 141 -31.47 9.21 15.42
C ARG A 141 -32.58 8.33 14.81
N GLY A 142 -33.38 8.88 13.89
CA GLY A 142 -34.48 8.16 13.23
C GLY A 142 -34.10 7.28 12.04
N VAL A 143 -32.85 7.35 11.56
CA VAL A 143 -32.40 6.58 10.39
C VAL A 143 -32.00 5.15 10.81
N PRO A 144 -32.44 4.09 10.09
CA PRO A 144 -32.01 2.72 10.35
C PRO A 144 -30.49 2.55 10.33
N PHE A 145 -29.97 1.64 11.16
CA PHE A 145 -28.53 1.40 11.32
C PHE A 145 -27.83 1.09 9.98
N SER A 146 -28.44 0.28 9.12
CA SER A 146 -27.92 -0.07 7.80
C SER A 146 -27.71 1.17 6.91
N GLN A 147 -28.67 2.09 6.91
CA GLN A 147 -28.59 3.32 6.12
C GLN A 147 -27.51 4.28 6.65
N LYS A 148 -27.31 4.35 7.96
CA LYS A 148 -26.20 5.13 8.55
C LYS A 148 -24.84 4.63 8.06
N ILE A 149 -24.63 3.32 8.02
CA ILE A 149 -23.36 2.75 7.54
C ILE A 149 -23.11 3.10 6.06
N VAL A 150 -24.15 3.10 5.22
CA VAL A 150 -24.03 3.54 3.82
C VAL A 150 -23.60 5.01 3.76
N GLN A 151 -24.24 5.89 4.53
CA GLN A 151 -23.90 7.31 4.56
C GLN A 151 -22.45 7.54 5.01
N VAL A 152 -22.04 6.90 6.09
CA VAL A 152 -20.67 7.01 6.63
C VAL A 152 -19.64 6.55 5.57
N ARG A 153 -19.90 5.44 4.87
CA ARG A 153 -19.03 4.97 3.78
C ARG A 153 -18.95 5.95 2.63
N MET A 154 -20.07 6.56 2.24
CA MET A 154 -20.10 7.55 1.17
C MET A 154 -19.29 8.81 1.50
N TYR A 155 -19.40 9.32 2.73
CA TYR A 155 -18.57 10.44 3.18
C TYR A 155 -17.09 10.07 3.22
N ALA A 156 -16.73 8.89 3.75
CA ALA A 156 -15.34 8.46 3.80
C ALA A 156 -14.73 8.27 2.40
N GLN A 157 -15.50 7.71 1.46
CA GLN A 157 -15.07 7.58 0.06
C GLN A 157 -14.84 8.96 -0.58
N GLY A 158 -15.75 9.91 -0.38
CA GLY A 158 -15.59 11.28 -0.88
C GLY A 158 -14.34 11.97 -0.32
N VAL A 159 -14.09 11.85 0.99
CA VAL A 159 -12.88 12.41 1.63
C VAL A 159 -11.61 11.74 1.09
N THR A 160 -11.64 10.42 0.87
CA THR A 160 -10.48 9.70 0.32
C THR A 160 -10.12 10.18 -1.08
N ILE A 161 -11.12 10.40 -1.93
CA ILE A 161 -10.91 10.97 -3.27
C ILE A 161 -10.31 12.37 -3.15
N ALA A 162 -10.84 13.23 -2.27
CA ALA A 162 -10.29 14.56 -2.05
C ALA A 162 -8.83 14.52 -1.56
N VAL A 163 -8.49 13.60 -0.66
CA VAL A 163 -7.12 13.42 -0.15
C VAL A 163 -6.19 12.87 -1.23
N LEU A 164 -6.65 11.95 -2.08
CA LEU A 164 -5.88 11.46 -3.22
C LEU A 164 -5.58 12.58 -4.23
N LEU A 165 -6.58 13.41 -4.54
CA LEU A 165 -6.40 14.58 -5.40
C LEU A 165 -5.46 15.61 -4.77
N ALA A 166 -5.59 15.86 -3.46
CA ALA A 166 -4.68 16.73 -2.72
C ALA A 166 -3.25 16.18 -2.70
N SER A 167 -3.08 14.87 -2.50
CA SER A 167 -1.77 14.20 -2.53
C SER A 167 -1.15 14.24 -3.93
N ALA A 168 -1.93 14.04 -4.98
CA ALA A 168 -1.47 14.14 -6.36
C ALA A 168 -1.05 15.59 -6.70
N GLY A 169 -1.84 16.57 -6.27
CA GLY A 169 -1.48 17.99 -6.38
C GLY A 169 -0.20 18.32 -5.59
N LEU A 170 -0.04 17.77 -4.39
CA LEU A 170 1.15 17.94 -3.55
C LEU A 170 2.41 17.36 -4.21
N SER A 171 2.27 16.22 -4.90
CA SER A 171 3.34 15.62 -5.68
C SER A 171 3.68 16.42 -6.95
N ALA A 172 2.73 17.20 -7.49
CA ALA A 172 2.95 18.04 -8.66
C ALA A 172 3.56 19.42 -8.32
N ILE A 173 3.47 19.87 -7.05
CA ILE A 173 4.09 21.11 -6.59
C ILE A 173 5.62 20.90 -6.55
N HIS A 174 6.28 21.56 -7.49
CA HIS A 174 7.73 21.72 -7.53
C HIS A 174 8.11 22.86 -6.57
N LEU A 175 8.94 22.57 -5.58
CA LEU A 175 9.44 23.60 -4.66
C LEU A 175 10.71 24.24 -5.26
N PRO A 176 10.95 25.55 -5.05
CA PRO A 176 12.22 26.19 -5.41
C PRO A 176 13.44 25.54 -4.76
N ASP A 177 13.27 24.95 -3.56
CA ASP A 177 14.33 24.20 -2.86
C ASP A 177 14.59 22.81 -3.47
N GLU A 178 13.65 22.26 -4.23
CA GLU A 178 13.81 20.99 -4.94
C GLU A 178 14.83 21.15 -6.07
N GLU A 179 14.89 22.33 -6.73
CA GLU A 179 15.96 22.66 -7.69
C GLU A 179 17.33 22.77 -7.01
N ALA A 180 17.41 23.29 -5.79
CA ALA A 180 18.65 23.37 -5.03
C ALA A 180 19.15 21.98 -4.61
N LEU A 181 18.24 21.09 -4.22
CA LEU A 181 18.53 19.68 -3.94
C LEU A 181 18.93 18.94 -5.22
N GLU A 182 18.17 19.06 -6.31
CA GLU A 182 18.48 18.43 -7.61
C GLU A 182 19.83 18.92 -8.16
N LYS A 183 20.17 20.20 -7.95
CA LYS A 183 21.46 20.78 -8.36
C LYS A 183 22.61 20.31 -7.48
N SER A 184 22.37 20.09 -6.18
CA SER A 184 23.35 19.49 -5.26
C SER A 184 23.58 18.00 -5.54
N GLU A 185 22.53 17.28 -5.92
CA GLU A 185 22.54 15.86 -6.27
C GLU A 185 23.26 15.63 -7.61
N LYS A 186 22.96 16.46 -8.63
CA LYS A 186 23.67 16.50 -9.92
C LYS A 186 25.16 16.87 -9.77
N ALA A 187 25.51 17.68 -8.76
CA ALA A 187 26.90 18.05 -8.47
C ALA A 187 27.66 16.99 -7.63
N ARG A 188 26.96 16.09 -6.93
CA ARG A 188 27.53 15.09 -6.00
C ARG A 188 27.91 13.77 -6.65
N ALA A 189 27.28 13.36 -7.76
CA ALA A 189 27.56 12.06 -8.36
C ALA A 189 28.92 12.03 -9.08
N PRO A 190 29.76 10.99 -8.87
CA PRO A 190 31.04 10.87 -9.56
C PRO A 190 30.82 10.56 -11.05
N GLY A 191 31.07 11.52 -11.93
CA GLY A 191 30.97 11.34 -13.39
C GLY A 191 29.55 10.96 -13.84
N GLU A 192 29.40 9.96 -14.71
CA GLU A 192 28.10 9.50 -15.23
C GLU A 192 27.25 8.69 -14.21
N ALA A 193 27.69 8.55 -12.95
CA ALA A 193 26.97 7.76 -11.96
C ALA A 193 25.56 8.30 -11.63
N TRP A 194 25.31 9.61 -11.77
CA TRP A 194 23.95 10.15 -11.68
C TRP A 194 23.07 9.64 -12.83
N LYS A 195 23.61 9.37 -14.02
CA LYS A 195 22.85 8.75 -15.12
C LYS A 195 22.47 7.29 -14.82
N LEU A 196 23.18 6.63 -13.89
CA LEU A 196 22.91 5.25 -13.43
C LEU A 196 22.03 5.19 -12.18
N MET A 197 22.12 6.17 -11.28
CA MET A 197 21.28 6.28 -10.07
C MET A 197 19.92 6.93 -10.36
N VAL A 198 19.88 7.80 -11.36
CA VAL A 198 18.63 8.15 -12.03
C VAL A 198 18.27 6.95 -12.90
N VAL A 199 17.62 5.93 -12.31
CA VAL A 199 16.58 5.21 -13.08
C VAL A 199 15.74 6.33 -13.67
N THR A 200 15.82 6.54 -14.98
CA THR A 200 15.31 7.74 -15.67
C THR A 200 13.94 8.05 -15.08
N LYS A 201 13.68 9.27 -14.60
CA LYS A 201 12.33 9.63 -14.10
C LYS A 201 11.26 9.15 -15.10
N GLU A 202 11.60 9.18 -16.39
CA GLU A 202 10.89 8.55 -17.50
C GLU A 202 10.70 7.02 -17.35
N GLN A 203 11.73 6.23 -17.04
CA GLN A 203 11.59 4.79 -16.74
C GLN A 203 10.72 4.51 -15.51
N GLN A 204 10.80 5.33 -14.46
CA GLN A 204 9.90 5.19 -13.31
C GLN A 204 8.46 5.57 -13.65
N GLU A 205 8.26 6.63 -14.42
CA GLU A 205 6.93 7.00 -14.93
C GLU A 205 6.37 5.96 -15.89
N GLU A 206 7.19 5.41 -16.78
CA GLU A 206 6.79 4.34 -17.70
C GLU A 206 6.44 3.05 -16.95
N ALA A 207 7.25 2.66 -15.97
CA ALA A 207 6.96 1.53 -15.09
C ALA A 207 5.66 1.79 -14.33
N ALA A 208 5.49 2.96 -13.71
CA ALA A 208 4.28 3.34 -12.99
C ALA A 208 3.04 3.36 -13.90
N ARG A 209 3.15 3.89 -15.12
CA ARG A 209 2.09 3.90 -16.13
C ARG A 209 1.75 2.48 -16.57
N ALA A 210 2.75 1.64 -16.85
CA ALA A 210 2.57 0.24 -17.25
C ALA A 210 1.89 -0.56 -16.13
N THR A 211 2.35 -0.42 -14.89
CA THR A 211 1.74 -1.04 -13.70
C THR A 211 0.31 -0.55 -13.49
N MET A 212 0.05 0.75 -13.64
CA MET A 212 -1.29 1.33 -13.53
C MET A 212 -2.24 0.80 -14.61
N TRP A 213 -1.76 0.65 -15.85
CA TRP A 213 -2.53 0.07 -16.95
C TRP A 213 -2.72 -1.44 -16.82
N GLY A 214 -1.72 -2.16 -16.31
CA GLY A 214 -1.84 -3.56 -15.90
C GLY A 214 -2.92 -3.72 -14.83
N GLY A 215 -2.89 -2.88 -13.79
CA GLY A 215 -3.89 -2.86 -12.73
C GLY A 215 -5.30 -2.54 -13.22
N PHE A 216 -5.43 -1.54 -14.10
CA PHE A 216 -6.71 -1.20 -14.72
C PHE A 216 -7.29 -2.36 -15.55
N ARG A 217 -6.47 -2.99 -16.40
CA ARG A 217 -6.88 -4.16 -17.20
C ARG A 217 -7.28 -5.33 -16.30
N GLY A 218 -6.53 -5.58 -15.22
CA GLY A 218 -6.85 -6.62 -14.23
C GLY A 218 -8.16 -6.34 -13.50
N ALA A 219 -8.42 -5.09 -13.13
CA ALA A 219 -9.69 -4.67 -12.53
C ALA A 219 -10.87 -4.85 -13.49
N VAL A 220 -10.71 -4.46 -14.76
CA VAL A 220 -11.73 -4.69 -15.80
C VAL A 220 -12.01 -6.18 -15.97
N LEU A 221 -10.96 -7.03 -16.03
CA LEU A 221 -11.10 -8.49 -16.08
C LEU A 221 -11.82 -9.06 -14.84
N GLY A 222 -11.49 -8.55 -13.64
CA GLY A 222 -12.15 -8.94 -12.40
C GLY A 222 -13.66 -8.63 -12.41
N LEU A 223 -14.06 -7.51 -13.02
CA LEU A 223 -15.47 -7.14 -13.19
C LEU A 223 -16.16 -7.99 -14.27
N THR A 224 -15.52 -8.20 -15.43
CA THR A 224 -16.10 -8.93 -16.55
C THR A 224 -16.23 -10.43 -16.29
N VAL A 225 -15.39 -11.00 -15.43
CA VAL A 225 -15.53 -12.40 -14.98
C VAL A 225 -16.40 -12.48 -13.74
N GLY A 226 -16.17 -11.62 -12.74
CA GLY A 226 -16.86 -11.71 -11.45
C GLY A 226 -18.38 -11.50 -11.54
N LEU A 227 -18.85 -10.55 -12.35
CA LEU A 227 -20.28 -10.26 -12.49
C LEU A 227 -21.04 -11.44 -13.12
N PRO A 228 -20.62 -11.98 -14.29
CA PRO A 228 -21.22 -13.19 -14.84
C PRO A 228 -21.10 -14.40 -13.91
N SER A 229 -19.97 -14.60 -13.24
CA SER A 229 -19.81 -15.72 -12.30
C SER A 229 -20.80 -15.66 -11.14
N LEU A 230 -21.04 -14.48 -10.54
CA LEU A 230 -22.06 -14.32 -9.50
C LEU A 230 -23.48 -14.49 -10.04
N TYR A 231 -23.74 -14.04 -11.27
CA TYR A 231 -25.02 -14.24 -11.93
C TYR A 231 -25.30 -15.72 -12.18
N ILE A 232 -24.37 -16.42 -12.82
CA ILE A 232 -24.43 -17.86 -13.12
C ILE A 232 -24.54 -18.67 -11.82
N ALA A 233 -23.72 -18.37 -10.82
CA ALA A 233 -23.82 -19.01 -9.51
C ALA A 233 -25.19 -18.77 -8.85
N GLY A 234 -25.77 -17.59 -9.05
CA GLY A 234 -27.16 -17.30 -8.68
C GLY A 234 -28.18 -18.18 -9.41
N VAL A 235 -27.96 -18.50 -10.69
CA VAL A 235 -28.84 -19.39 -11.47
C VAL A 235 -28.85 -20.79 -10.87
N PHE A 236 -27.68 -21.38 -10.61
CA PHE A 236 -27.54 -22.78 -10.17
C PHE A 236 -27.71 -22.99 -8.66
N TYR A 237 -27.37 -21.99 -7.84
CA TYR A 237 -27.38 -22.12 -6.37
C TYR A 237 -28.34 -21.13 -5.71
N PRO A 238 -29.48 -21.59 -5.17
CA PRO A 238 -30.47 -20.73 -4.49
C PRO A 238 -29.89 -19.97 -3.30
N ALA A 239 -28.88 -20.53 -2.63
CA ALA A 239 -28.16 -19.88 -1.53
C ALA A 239 -27.45 -18.59 -1.97
N VAL A 240 -26.92 -18.55 -3.20
CA VAL A 240 -26.23 -17.38 -3.76
C VAL A 240 -27.21 -16.24 -4.05
N ARG A 241 -28.46 -16.55 -4.43
CA ARG A 241 -29.51 -15.54 -4.58
C ARG A 241 -29.81 -14.84 -3.27
N ARG A 242 -29.82 -15.58 -2.15
CA ARG A 242 -30.11 -15.08 -0.80
C ARG A 242 -28.97 -14.27 -0.18
N ILE A 243 -27.78 -14.25 -0.78
CA ILE A 243 -26.68 -13.41 -0.31
C ILE A 243 -27.10 -11.93 -0.44
N PRO A 244 -27.01 -11.13 0.65
CA PRO A 244 -27.28 -9.69 0.62
C PRO A 244 -26.44 -8.96 -0.43
N VAL A 245 -27.01 -7.95 -1.08
CA VAL A 245 -26.33 -7.15 -2.12
C VAL A 245 -24.98 -6.64 -1.64
N VAL A 246 -24.89 -6.18 -0.39
CA VAL A 246 -23.64 -5.69 0.22
C VAL A 246 -22.53 -6.76 0.20
N GLN A 247 -22.85 -8.02 0.49
CA GLN A 247 -21.86 -9.11 0.47
C GLN A 247 -21.42 -9.44 -0.96
N LYS A 248 -22.34 -9.39 -1.93
CA LYS A 248 -22.01 -9.52 -3.36
C LYS A 248 -21.09 -8.38 -3.83
N THR A 249 -21.35 -7.14 -3.38
CA THR A 249 -20.48 -5.99 -3.66
C THR A 249 -19.06 -6.20 -3.10
N TRP A 250 -18.93 -6.75 -1.89
CA TRP A 250 -17.62 -7.07 -1.33
C TRP A 250 -16.87 -8.15 -2.13
N LEU A 251 -17.56 -9.22 -2.54
CA LEU A 251 -16.98 -10.26 -3.40
C LEU A 251 -16.50 -9.67 -4.72
N MET A 252 -17.27 -8.76 -5.32
CA MET A 252 -16.88 -8.06 -6.54
C MET A 252 -15.69 -7.14 -6.34
N LEU A 253 -15.65 -6.39 -5.24
CA LEU A 253 -14.51 -5.52 -4.92
C LEU A 253 -13.23 -6.33 -4.72
N ILE A 254 -13.29 -7.45 -4.00
CA ILE A 254 -12.15 -8.34 -3.79
C ILE A 254 -11.67 -8.93 -5.13
N ALA A 255 -12.59 -9.42 -5.96
CA ALA A 255 -12.23 -9.95 -7.28
C ALA A 255 -11.58 -8.89 -8.18
N THR A 256 -12.13 -7.66 -8.17
CA THR A 256 -11.64 -6.53 -8.98
C THR A 256 -10.28 -6.04 -8.50
N LEU A 257 -10.12 -5.83 -7.19
CA LEU A 257 -8.87 -5.35 -6.60
C LEU A 257 -7.78 -6.42 -6.63
N GLY A 258 -8.15 -7.69 -6.39
CA GLY A 258 -7.23 -8.82 -6.47
C GLY A 258 -6.70 -9.02 -7.89
N ALA A 259 -7.60 -9.12 -8.88
CA ALA A 259 -7.19 -9.24 -10.28
C ALA A 259 -6.40 -8.01 -10.76
N GLY A 260 -6.76 -6.81 -10.30
CA GLY A 260 -6.00 -5.58 -10.54
C GLY A 260 -4.59 -5.66 -9.97
N ALA A 261 -4.44 -5.98 -8.69
CA ALA A 261 -3.14 -6.07 -8.02
C ALA A 261 -2.24 -7.14 -8.65
N THR A 262 -2.77 -8.33 -8.89
CA THR A 262 -2.00 -9.42 -9.52
C THR A 262 -1.55 -9.05 -10.92
N ASN A 263 -2.43 -8.44 -11.73
CA ASN A 263 -2.06 -8.06 -13.10
C ASN A 263 -1.09 -6.86 -13.14
N ALA A 264 -1.19 -5.93 -12.17
CA ALA A 264 -0.24 -4.85 -11.99
C ALA A 264 1.16 -5.39 -11.65
N GLU A 265 1.24 -6.39 -10.76
CA GLU A 265 2.48 -7.04 -10.36
C GLU A 265 3.11 -7.84 -11.51
N ILE A 266 2.32 -8.61 -12.26
CA ILE A 266 2.78 -9.32 -13.45
C ILE A 266 3.33 -8.33 -14.48
N THR A 267 2.59 -7.26 -14.78
CA THR A 267 3.01 -6.25 -15.76
C THR A 267 4.29 -5.53 -15.32
N TYR A 268 4.44 -5.26 -14.03
CA TYR A 268 5.66 -4.69 -13.46
C TYR A 268 6.85 -5.64 -13.60
N ASN A 269 6.66 -6.92 -13.28
CA ASN A 269 7.71 -7.95 -13.40
C ASN A 269 8.13 -8.16 -14.86
N ASP A 270 7.18 -8.17 -15.80
CA ASP A 270 7.46 -8.26 -17.24
C ASP A 270 8.24 -7.03 -17.75
N TYR A 271 7.88 -5.83 -17.27
CA TYR A 271 8.64 -4.60 -17.59
C TYR A 271 10.09 -4.70 -17.08
N LEU A 272 10.29 -5.15 -15.84
CA LEU A 272 11.63 -5.34 -15.28
C LEU A 272 12.43 -6.40 -16.05
N ALA A 273 11.79 -7.50 -16.45
CA ALA A 273 12.42 -8.54 -17.26
C ALA A 273 12.86 -8.02 -18.64
N MET A 274 12.01 -7.24 -19.30
CA MET A 274 12.32 -6.56 -20.56
C MET A 274 13.48 -5.57 -20.43
N GLN A 275 13.50 -4.75 -19.37
CA GLN A 275 14.61 -3.83 -19.12
C GLN A 275 15.93 -4.57 -18.85
N ARG A 276 15.86 -5.69 -18.11
CA ARG A 276 17.02 -6.56 -17.89
C ARG A 276 17.54 -7.14 -19.21
N TYR A 277 16.65 -7.60 -20.08
CA TYR A 277 17.02 -8.12 -21.40
C TYR A 277 17.69 -7.04 -22.28
N LYS A 278 17.08 -5.85 -22.36
CA LYS A 278 17.65 -4.72 -23.11
C LYS A 278 19.06 -4.35 -22.64
N ARG A 279 19.30 -4.36 -21.32
CA ARG A 279 20.62 -4.07 -20.74
C ARG A 279 21.66 -5.13 -21.12
N ILE A 280 21.29 -6.41 -21.05
CA ILE A 280 22.20 -7.51 -21.44
C ILE A 280 22.53 -7.45 -22.93
N MET A 281 21.55 -7.15 -23.79
CA MET A 281 21.79 -7.01 -25.23
C MET A 281 22.72 -5.84 -25.55
N ALA A 282 22.54 -4.69 -24.89
CA ALA A 282 23.42 -3.54 -25.05
C ALA A 282 24.87 -3.84 -24.61
N GLU A 283 25.05 -4.54 -23.47
CA GLU A 283 26.38 -4.97 -23.01
C GLU A 283 27.05 -5.98 -23.95
N LEU A 284 26.27 -6.82 -24.64
CA LEU A 284 26.79 -7.78 -25.62
C LEU A 284 27.20 -7.10 -26.92
N GLU A 285 26.44 -6.11 -27.37
CA GLU A 285 26.74 -5.30 -28.57
C GLU A 285 27.99 -4.45 -28.36
N GLU A 286 28.15 -3.85 -27.18
CA GLU A 286 29.33 -3.07 -26.80
C GLU A 286 30.60 -3.92 -26.64
N ARG A 287 30.46 -5.23 -26.35
CA ARG A 287 31.58 -6.19 -26.28
C ARG A 287 31.97 -6.79 -27.64
N GLN A 288 31.16 -6.61 -28.67
CA GLN A 288 31.45 -7.08 -30.04
C GLN A 288 32.08 -6.00 -30.94
N LEU A 289 32.15 -4.75 -30.46
CA LEU A 289 32.89 -3.63 -31.05
C LEU A 289 34.28 -3.49 -30.42
#